data_AF-A0A524M0S3-F1
#
_entry.id   AF-A0A524M0S3-F1
#
_cell.length_a   1.000
_cell.length_b   1.000
_cell.length_c   1.000
_cell.angle_alpha   90.00
_cell.angle_beta   90.00
_cell.angle_gamma   90.00
#
_symmetry.space_group_name_H-M   'P 1'
#
loop_
_entity.id
_entity.type
_entity.pdbx_description
1 polymer ?
#
loop_
_entity_poly.entity_id
_entity_poly.type
_entity_poly.pdbx_seq_one_letter_code
_entity_poly.pdbx_strand_id
1 'polypeptide(L)'
;MNHDPVERFLSLASKLDDVYKTMRIKSLCVRNQGSWMSIGTQITLLPYEVEEIVSKPYPGKYLTGFESYSKYISAHHLINQIQSGFLKLGKDEIILQEHDPISDWFFFPSSKNEEVDGQSYSYHGLILRGYCNPFTQRNLLDEMKLNADVRLNSKIRFDTVQELSKSYLGREIHVRSASRIYIEALSWTQIQQALFTGNQIHLTFTCPETLEPRIKIRAGFLLPDNDIRIHSLRLKNPIRKQLDNDLVEIEKTVQIPSWAQKSESVNITISVEDDFPLDNILVPNIGELNPTLHLMKSFDTAELSGRTFNKWIRSEDTSVGRKLDRFEYAISVLFISLGFVVVLPGPLGLEGIDVIAYLPDKRMALVLECSSGKVAKKAAGCLRAVKRLTKSISGTHFIGIAVTSGIASNIERTQLETDELKVIDSRDLDSLLALAEEKQNPYHVLTSLGIDY
;
A
#
# COMPACT_ATOMS: atom_id res chain seq x y z
N MET A 1 14.91 -25.38 -15.20
CA MET A 1 14.22 -25.82 -16.42
C MET A 1 13.42 -24.64 -16.93
N ASN A 2 13.61 -24.21 -18.18
CA ASN A 2 12.78 -23.16 -18.77
C ASN A 2 11.47 -23.81 -19.21
N HIS A 3 10.43 -23.71 -18.37
CA HIS A 3 9.08 -24.13 -18.73
C HIS A 3 8.59 -23.28 -19.92
N ASP A 4 7.85 -23.92 -20.83
CA ASP A 4 7.12 -23.23 -21.89
C ASP A 4 6.27 -22.09 -21.27
N PRO A 5 6.37 -20.84 -21.78
CA PRO A 5 5.56 -19.72 -21.31
C PRO A 5 4.06 -20.03 -21.22
N VAL A 6 3.51 -20.82 -22.15
CA VAL A 6 2.10 -21.21 -22.15
C VAL A 6 1.82 -22.16 -20.99
N GLU A 7 2.60 -23.24 -20.84
CA GLU A 7 2.47 -24.17 -19.72
C GLU A 7 2.59 -23.45 -18.37
N ARG A 8 3.53 -22.50 -18.25
CA ARG A 8 3.70 -21.70 -17.04
C ARG A 8 2.47 -20.83 -16.76
N PHE A 9 1.92 -20.17 -17.76
CA PHE A 9 0.68 -19.41 -17.60
C PHE A 9 -0.48 -20.31 -17.19
N LEU A 10 -0.70 -21.43 -17.89
CA LEU A 10 -1.77 -22.39 -17.57
C LEU A 10 -1.64 -22.94 -16.16
N SER A 11 -0.42 -23.30 -15.75
CA SER A 11 -0.14 -23.80 -14.39
C SER A 11 -0.50 -22.78 -13.31
N LEU A 12 -0.33 -21.48 -13.57
CA LEU A 12 -0.64 -20.43 -12.62
C LEU A 12 -2.11 -19.99 -12.67
N ALA A 13 -2.64 -19.72 -13.87
CA ALA A 13 -4.00 -19.25 -14.08
C ALA A 13 -5.03 -20.30 -13.64
N SER A 14 -4.78 -21.59 -13.91
CA SER A 14 -5.70 -22.65 -13.50
C SER A 14 -5.76 -22.87 -11.99
N LYS A 15 -4.81 -22.35 -11.20
CA LYS A 15 -4.96 -22.30 -9.73
C LYS A 15 -6.09 -21.36 -9.31
N LEU A 16 -6.53 -20.43 -10.16
CA LEU A 16 -7.57 -19.45 -9.84
C LEU A 16 -8.83 -19.62 -10.72
N ASP A 17 -8.96 -20.72 -11.48
CA ASP A 17 -10.07 -20.91 -12.42
C ASP A 17 -11.45 -20.86 -11.74
N ASP A 18 -11.56 -21.31 -10.49
CA ASP A 18 -12.79 -21.27 -9.69
C ASP A 18 -13.18 -19.86 -9.24
N VAL A 19 -12.20 -18.96 -9.21
CA VAL A 19 -12.34 -17.57 -8.78
C VAL A 19 -12.78 -16.70 -9.96
N TYR A 20 -12.23 -16.95 -11.14
CA TYR A 20 -12.59 -16.22 -12.36
C TYR A 20 -14.03 -16.53 -12.79
N LYS A 21 -14.82 -15.48 -12.98
CA LYS A 21 -16.23 -15.59 -13.41
C LYS A 21 -16.45 -15.04 -14.81
N THR A 22 -15.74 -13.96 -15.13
CA THR A 22 -15.91 -13.23 -16.39
C THR A 22 -14.57 -13.04 -17.08
N MET A 23 -14.60 -13.07 -18.41
CA MET A 23 -13.50 -12.68 -19.27
C MET A 23 -13.90 -11.40 -19.99
N ARG A 24 -13.09 -10.35 -19.85
CA ARG A 24 -13.20 -9.12 -20.62
C ARG A 24 -12.23 -9.16 -21.78
N ILE A 25 -12.72 -8.91 -22.98
CA ILE A 25 -11.92 -8.87 -24.20
C ILE A 25 -12.07 -7.49 -24.83
N LYS A 26 -10.95 -6.79 -25.01
CA LYS A 26 -10.88 -5.56 -25.80
C LYS A 26 -10.00 -5.82 -27.01
N SER A 27 -10.53 -5.54 -28.20
CA SER A 27 -9.80 -5.74 -29.44
C SER A 27 -9.90 -4.50 -30.32
N LEU A 28 -8.75 -4.05 -30.81
CA LEU A 28 -8.67 -3.00 -31.80
C LEU A 28 -8.50 -3.64 -33.18
N CYS A 29 -9.49 -3.45 -34.06
CA CYS A 29 -9.57 -4.21 -35.30
C CYS A 29 -9.64 -3.32 -36.54
N VAL A 30 -9.14 -3.83 -37.65
CA VAL A 30 -9.33 -3.26 -38.99
C VAL A 30 -10.16 -4.17 -39.85
N ARG A 31 -10.96 -3.58 -40.75
CA ARG A 31 -11.77 -4.35 -41.69
C ARG A 31 -10.95 -4.70 -42.92
N ASN A 32 -10.85 -5.99 -43.25
CA ASN A 32 -10.20 -6.49 -44.46
C ASN A 32 -11.07 -7.56 -45.13
N GLN A 33 -11.38 -7.38 -46.43
CA GLN A 33 -12.12 -8.36 -47.25
C GLN A 33 -13.41 -8.93 -46.62
N GLY A 34 -14.12 -8.12 -45.83
CA GLY A 34 -15.38 -8.52 -45.19
C GLY A 34 -15.24 -9.01 -43.75
N SER A 35 -14.02 -9.31 -43.29
CA SER A 35 -13.71 -9.78 -41.92
C SER A 35 -12.99 -8.72 -41.09
N TRP A 36 -12.98 -8.91 -39.76
CA TRP A 36 -12.24 -8.07 -38.83
C TRP A 36 -10.93 -8.73 -38.43
N MET A 37 -9.82 -8.01 -38.60
CA MET A 37 -8.49 -8.46 -38.19
C MET A 37 -8.01 -7.66 -36.98
N SER A 38 -7.51 -8.35 -35.95
CA SER A 38 -6.98 -7.71 -34.75
C SER A 38 -5.60 -7.09 -34.99
N ILE A 39 -5.45 -5.80 -34.69
CA ILE A 39 -4.15 -5.12 -34.52
C ILE A 39 -3.59 -5.40 -33.11
N GLY A 40 -4.49 -5.60 -32.15
CA GLY A 40 -4.13 -5.88 -30.77
C GLY A 40 -5.34 -6.25 -29.95
N THR A 41 -5.15 -7.21 -29.05
CA THR A 41 -6.20 -7.73 -28.17
C THR A 41 -5.69 -7.78 -26.73
N GLN A 42 -6.49 -7.30 -25.80
CA GLN A 42 -6.29 -7.46 -24.37
C GLN A 42 -7.42 -8.34 -23.83
N ILE A 43 -7.05 -9.39 -23.11
CA ILE A 43 -7.95 -10.33 -22.47
C ILE A 43 -7.66 -10.29 -20.98
N THR A 44 -8.64 -9.85 -20.19
CA THR A 44 -8.52 -9.76 -18.73
C THR A 44 -9.46 -10.77 -18.08
N LEU A 45 -8.93 -11.66 -17.24
CA LEU A 45 -9.72 -12.59 -16.43
C LEU A 45 -10.15 -11.89 -15.13
N LEU A 46 -11.46 -11.78 -14.94
CA LEU A 46 -12.09 -11.03 -13.85
C LEU A 46 -12.77 -12.01 -12.88
N PRO A 47 -12.61 -11.83 -11.57
CA PRO A 47 -13.19 -12.73 -10.56
C PRO A 47 -14.60 -12.34 -10.10
N TYR A 48 -15.21 -11.34 -10.73
CA TYR A 48 -16.60 -10.94 -10.49
C TYR A 48 -17.44 -11.19 -11.74
N GLU A 49 -18.73 -11.45 -11.52
CA GLU A 49 -19.69 -11.58 -12.61
C GLU A 49 -20.02 -10.20 -13.19
N VAL A 50 -20.07 -10.14 -14.52
CA VAL A 50 -20.58 -9.00 -15.28
C VAL A 50 -21.61 -9.56 -16.26
N GLU A 51 -22.72 -8.86 -16.45
CA GLU A 51 -23.67 -9.20 -17.51
C GLU A 51 -22.96 -9.24 -18.87
N GLU A 52 -23.36 -10.18 -19.73
CA GLU A 52 -22.77 -10.32 -21.07
C GLU A 52 -23.07 -9.05 -21.88
N ILE A 53 -22.04 -8.23 -22.05
CA ILE A 53 -22.12 -6.99 -22.82
C ILE A 53 -21.20 -7.15 -24.01
N VAL A 54 -21.73 -7.01 -25.21
CA VAL A 54 -20.95 -6.83 -26.43
C VAL A 54 -21.18 -5.40 -26.90
N SER A 55 -20.14 -4.58 -26.85
CA SER A 55 -20.22 -3.18 -27.24
C SER A 55 -19.13 -2.82 -28.25
N LYS A 56 -19.46 -1.85 -29.12
CA LYS A 56 -18.51 -1.24 -30.05
C LYS A 56 -18.24 0.18 -29.57
N PRO A 57 -17.22 0.40 -28.71
CA PRO A 57 -16.95 1.73 -28.18
C PRO A 57 -16.50 2.73 -29.26
N TYR A 58 -15.93 2.25 -30.37
CA TYR A 58 -15.45 3.10 -31.46
C TYR A 58 -15.79 2.50 -32.83
N PRO A 59 -16.83 2.99 -33.54
CA PRO A 59 -17.09 2.62 -34.93
C PRO A 59 -16.43 3.63 -35.89
N GLY A 60 -15.16 3.40 -36.26
CA GLY A 60 -14.47 4.13 -37.33
C GLY A 60 -14.68 3.48 -38.71
N LYS A 61 -14.30 4.18 -39.78
CA LYS A 61 -14.44 3.66 -41.16
C LYS A 61 -13.47 2.51 -41.43
N TYR A 62 -12.26 2.59 -40.87
CA TYR A 62 -11.21 1.59 -41.06
C TYR A 62 -10.82 0.91 -39.76
N LEU A 63 -10.94 1.61 -38.63
CA LEU A 63 -10.57 1.11 -37.32
C LEU A 63 -11.81 0.99 -36.44
N THR A 64 -11.98 -0.15 -35.76
CA THR A 64 -13.11 -0.37 -34.86
C THR A 64 -12.65 -1.05 -33.57
N GLY A 65 -13.06 -0.49 -32.45
CA GLY A 65 -12.88 -1.09 -31.13
C GLY A 65 -14.04 -2.01 -30.81
N PHE A 66 -13.72 -3.22 -30.37
CA PHE A 66 -14.67 -4.20 -29.86
C PHE A 66 -14.37 -4.48 -28.40
N GLU A 67 -15.40 -4.40 -27.56
CA GLU A 67 -15.34 -4.82 -26.17
C GLU A 67 -16.43 -5.85 -25.89
N SER A 68 -16.05 -6.95 -25.27
CA SER A 68 -17.01 -7.95 -24.81
C SER A 68 -16.69 -8.43 -23.41
N TYR A 69 -17.75 -8.72 -22.66
CA TYR A 69 -17.70 -9.47 -21.42
C TYR A 69 -18.38 -10.79 -21.66
N SER A 70 -17.72 -11.90 -21.35
CA SER A 70 -18.27 -13.25 -21.50
C SER A 70 -17.98 -14.09 -20.27
N LYS A 71 -18.78 -15.12 -20.01
CA LYS A 71 -18.50 -16.09 -18.94
C LYS A 71 -17.12 -16.74 -19.16
N TYR A 72 -16.31 -16.77 -18.10
CA TYR A 72 -15.05 -17.49 -18.11
C TYR A 72 -15.29 -18.99 -17.92
N ILE A 73 -14.55 -19.81 -18.69
CA ILE A 73 -14.64 -21.27 -18.63
C ILE A 73 -13.37 -21.86 -18.00
N SER A 74 -12.22 -21.65 -18.63
CA SER A 74 -10.89 -22.06 -18.12
C SER A 74 -9.77 -21.46 -18.97
N ALA A 75 -8.56 -21.43 -18.41
CA ALA A 75 -7.39 -20.91 -19.11
C ALA A 75 -7.05 -21.78 -20.33
N HIS A 76 -7.23 -23.11 -20.20
CA HIS A 76 -7.04 -24.06 -21.28
C HIS A 76 -7.99 -23.80 -22.46
N HIS A 77 -9.27 -23.56 -22.17
CA HIS A 77 -10.25 -23.26 -23.22
C HIS A 77 -9.90 -21.97 -23.95
N LEU A 78 -9.51 -20.93 -23.21
CA LEU A 78 -9.06 -19.66 -23.77
C LEU A 78 -7.84 -19.83 -24.69
N ILE A 79 -6.80 -20.51 -24.22
CA ILE A 79 -5.59 -20.73 -25.01
C ILE A 79 -5.90 -21.51 -26.29
N ASN A 80 -6.74 -22.55 -26.21
CA ASN A 80 -7.17 -23.31 -27.39
C ASN A 80 -7.94 -22.44 -28.39
N GLN A 81 -8.82 -21.55 -27.92
CA GLN A 81 -9.51 -20.59 -28.80
C GLN A 81 -8.52 -19.65 -29.48
N ILE A 82 -7.56 -19.09 -28.75
CA ILE A 82 -6.55 -18.19 -29.32
C ILE A 82 -5.70 -18.93 -30.36
N GLN A 83 -5.28 -20.16 -30.06
CA GLN A 83 -4.50 -21.01 -30.97
C GLN A 83 -5.28 -21.41 -32.22
N SER A 84 -6.62 -21.44 -32.18
CA SER A 84 -7.44 -21.66 -33.37
C SER A 84 -7.34 -20.51 -34.39
N GLY A 85 -6.88 -19.33 -33.95
CA GLY A 85 -6.67 -18.15 -34.79
C GLY A 85 -7.87 -17.20 -34.88
N PHE A 86 -9.00 -17.55 -34.26
CA PHE A 86 -10.24 -16.79 -34.33
C PHE A 86 -10.87 -16.59 -32.95
N LEU A 87 -11.55 -15.46 -32.77
CA LEU A 87 -12.33 -15.14 -31.59
C LEU A 87 -13.72 -14.65 -32.01
N LYS A 88 -14.76 -15.23 -31.42
CA LYS A 88 -16.14 -14.84 -31.70
C LYS A 88 -16.62 -13.81 -30.68
N LEU A 89 -16.92 -12.60 -31.13
CA LEU A 89 -17.49 -11.53 -30.29
C LEU A 89 -18.93 -11.23 -30.74
N GLY A 90 -19.89 -11.83 -30.05
CA GLY A 90 -21.30 -11.76 -30.45
C GLY A 90 -21.55 -12.41 -31.83
N LYS A 91 -21.92 -11.60 -32.82
CA LYS A 91 -22.14 -12.04 -34.21
C LYS A 91 -20.92 -11.87 -35.11
N ASP A 92 -19.91 -11.12 -34.66
CA ASP A 92 -18.71 -10.82 -35.43
C ASP A 92 -17.61 -11.86 -35.12
N GLU A 93 -16.88 -12.25 -36.15
CA GLU A 93 -15.67 -13.07 -36.04
C GLU A 93 -14.44 -12.17 -36.18
N ILE A 94 -13.52 -12.29 -35.23
CA ILE A 94 -12.26 -11.54 -35.19
C ILE A 94 -11.12 -12.51 -35.44
N ILE A 95 -10.35 -12.23 -36.48
CA ILE A 95 -9.13 -12.96 -36.82
C ILE A 95 -8.02 -12.45 -35.91
N LEU A 96 -7.48 -13.34 -35.09
CA LEU A 96 -6.39 -13.06 -34.14
C LEU A 96 -5.01 -13.26 -34.79
N GLN A 97 -4.89 -14.30 -35.63
CA GLN A 97 -3.67 -14.65 -36.35
C GLN A 97 -4.06 -15.37 -37.65
N GLU A 98 -3.49 -14.96 -38.78
CA GLU A 98 -3.48 -15.80 -39.98
C GLU A 98 -2.53 -16.99 -39.71
N HIS A 99 -2.75 -18.13 -40.36
CA HIS A 99 -2.10 -19.44 -40.11
C HIS A 99 -0.56 -19.51 -40.28
N ASP A 100 0.17 -18.42 -40.06
CA ASP A 100 1.63 -18.36 -40.17
C ASP A 100 2.34 -18.93 -38.91
N PRO A 101 3.50 -19.59 -39.06
CA PRO A 101 4.05 -20.49 -38.04
C PRO A 101 4.99 -19.83 -37.01
N ILE A 102 5.15 -18.50 -37.03
CA ILE A 102 6.08 -17.80 -36.12
C ILE A 102 5.28 -16.99 -35.09
N SER A 103 4.70 -17.72 -34.14
CA SER A 103 4.00 -17.17 -32.98
C SER A 103 4.82 -17.45 -31.73
N ASP A 104 5.38 -16.40 -31.12
CA ASP A 104 6.21 -16.53 -29.92
C ASP A 104 5.43 -16.06 -28.69
N TRP A 105 5.27 -16.96 -27.72
CA TRP A 105 4.68 -16.66 -26.43
C TRP A 105 5.72 -16.15 -25.45
N PHE A 106 5.37 -15.12 -24.67
CA PHE A 106 6.20 -14.56 -23.63
C PHE A 106 5.41 -14.48 -22.33
N PHE A 107 5.92 -15.13 -21.28
CA PHE A 107 5.37 -15.04 -19.95
C PHE A 107 5.92 -13.80 -19.25
N PHE A 108 5.07 -13.01 -18.63
CA PHE A 108 5.48 -11.86 -17.84
C PHE A 108 4.73 -11.84 -16.50
N PRO A 109 5.45 -11.97 -15.37
CA PRO A 109 4.85 -11.75 -14.07
C PRO A 109 4.68 -10.24 -13.85
N SER A 110 3.55 -9.82 -13.29
CA SER A 110 3.38 -8.47 -12.74
C SER A 110 2.99 -8.59 -11.27
N SER A 111 3.37 -7.62 -10.46
CA SER A 111 3.12 -7.71 -9.01
C SER A 111 2.38 -6.52 -8.42
N LYS A 112 1.99 -5.47 -9.17
CA LYS A 112 1.09 -4.41 -8.62
C LYS A 112 0.54 -3.29 -9.52
N ASN A 113 0.69 -3.32 -10.84
CA ASN A 113 0.58 -2.08 -11.63
C ASN A 113 -0.57 -1.99 -12.63
N GLU A 114 -1.62 -2.80 -12.52
CA GLU A 114 -2.79 -2.62 -13.40
C GLU A 114 -3.98 -2.08 -12.63
N GLU A 115 -4.38 -0.87 -13.02
CA GLU A 115 -5.59 -0.23 -12.53
C GLU A 115 -6.75 -0.64 -13.46
N VAL A 116 -7.70 -1.38 -12.93
CA VAL A 116 -8.94 -1.73 -13.61
C VAL A 116 -10.10 -1.10 -12.84
N ASP A 117 -10.87 -0.25 -13.52
CA ASP A 117 -12.04 0.42 -12.96
C ASP A 117 -11.75 1.18 -11.64
N GLY A 118 -10.57 1.82 -11.56
CA GLY A 118 -10.14 2.60 -10.40
C GLY A 118 -9.54 1.79 -9.24
N GLN A 119 -9.33 0.48 -9.42
CA GLN A 119 -8.74 -0.40 -8.42
C GLN A 119 -7.45 -1.03 -8.93
N SER A 120 -6.43 -1.12 -8.08
CA SER A 120 -5.14 -1.72 -8.42
C SER A 120 -5.15 -3.23 -8.18
N TYR A 121 -4.71 -3.99 -9.17
CA TYR A 121 -4.63 -5.46 -9.11
C TYR A 121 -3.22 -5.97 -9.33
N SER A 122 -2.91 -7.06 -8.62
CA SER A 122 -1.83 -7.97 -8.99
C SER A 122 -2.29 -8.91 -10.09
N TYR A 123 -1.40 -9.27 -11.01
CA TYR A 123 -1.75 -10.16 -12.11
C TYR A 123 -0.52 -10.86 -12.69
N HIS A 124 -0.73 -12.02 -13.31
CA HIS A 124 0.26 -12.61 -14.19
C HIS A 124 -0.26 -12.58 -15.61
N GLY A 125 0.65 -12.49 -16.56
CA GLY A 125 0.26 -12.34 -17.95
C GLY A 125 1.07 -13.19 -18.92
N LEU A 126 0.45 -13.37 -20.08
CA LEU A 126 1.00 -14.06 -21.22
C LEU A 126 0.80 -13.19 -22.46
N ILE A 127 1.88 -12.92 -23.19
CA ILE A 127 1.86 -12.16 -24.45
C ILE A 127 2.08 -13.14 -25.60
N LEU A 128 1.15 -13.20 -26.55
CA LEU A 128 1.42 -13.75 -27.87
C LEU A 128 1.92 -12.64 -28.79
N ARG A 129 3.10 -12.84 -29.37
CA ARG A 129 3.56 -12.07 -30.52
C ARG A 129 3.31 -12.90 -31.76
N GLY A 130 2.25 -12.59 -32.47
CA GLY A 130 1.96 -13.19 -33.76
C GLY A 130 2.40 -12.24 -34.86
N TYR A 131 3.31 -12.68 -35.73
CA TYR A 131 3.40 -12.07 -37.05
C TYR A 131 2.10 -12.45 -37.79
N CYS A 132 1.06 -11.61 -37.69
CA CYS A 132 0.13 -11.56 -38.81
C CYS A 132 1.01 -11.24 -40.02
N ASN A 133 1.17 -12.20 -40.93
CA ASN A 133 1.97 -12.08 -42.15
C ASN A 133 1.77 -10.66 -42.65
N PRO A 134 2.81 -9.80 -42.63
CA PRO A 134 2.64 -8.36 -42.70
C PRO A 134 1.88 -8.11 -43.97
N PHE A 135 0.60 -7.77 -43.79
CA PHE A 135 -0.32 -7.25 -44.78
C PHE A 135 0.33 -7.32 -46.15
N THR A 136 0.18 -8.46 -46.87
CA THR A 136 0.85 -8.62 -48.16
C THR A 136 0.74 -7.28 -48.88
N GLN A 137 1.89 -6.65 -49.16
CA GLN A 137 2.10 -5.20 -49.32
C GLN A 137 1.10 -4.45 -50.23
N ARG A 138 0.22 -5.18 -50.93
CA ARG A 138 -0.87 -4.72 -51.76
C ARG A 138 -2.14 -4.25 -51.02
N ASN A 139 -2.39 -4.63 -49.76
CA ASN A 139 -3.70 -4.38 -49.13
C ASN A 139 -3.74 -3.46 -47.89
N LEU A 140 -2.64 -2.81 -47.50
CA LEU A 140 -2.74 -1.72 -46.52
C LEU A 140 -3.00 -0.38 -47.20
N LEU A 141 -4.15 0.17 -46.86
CA LEU A 141 -4.29 1.61 -46.62
C LEU A 141 -3.12 2.06 -45.73
N ASP A 142 -2.31 3.00 -46.25
CA ASP A 142 -1.17 3.65 -45.60
C ASP A 142 -1.40 3.92 -44.11
N GLU A 143 -0.38 3.80 -43.25
CA GLU A 143 -0.46 4.17 -41.81
C GLU A 143 -1.04 5.59 -41.64
N MET A 144 -0.80 6.45 -42.62
CA MET A 144 -1.42 7.77 -42.77
C MET A 144 -2.96 7.72 -42.86
N LYS A 145 -3.55 6.76 -43.56
CA LYS A 145 -5.01 6.58 -43.70
C LYS A 145 -5.66 6.03 -42.43
N LEU A 146 -4.97 5.14 -41.71
CA LEU A 146 -5.42 4.69 -40.38
C LEU A 146 -5.37 5.85 -39.38
N ASN A 147 -4.24 6.57 -39.31
CA ASN A 147 -4.12 7.76 -38.46
C ASN A 147 -5.11 8.88 -38.85
N ALA A 148 -5.47 9.00 -40.14
CA ALA A 148 -6.48 9.96 -40.58
C ALA A 148 -7.88 9.63 -40.03
N ASP A 149 -8.28 8.35 -39.94
CA ASP A 149 -9.58 7.95 -39.37
C ASP A 149 -9.64 8.23 -37.86
N VAL A 150 -8.52 8.04 -37.14
CA VAL A 150 -8.40 8.36 -35.70
C VAL A 150 -8.55 9.86 -35.43
N ARG A 151 -7.95 10.71 -36.27
CA ARG A 151 -8.08 12.17 -36.17
C ARG A 151 -9.46 12.69 -36.59
N LEU A 152 -10.18 11.96 -37.43
CA LEU A 152 -11.48 12.36 -37.98
C LEU A 152 -12.68 11.83 -37.17
N ASN A 153 -12.50 10.94 -36.19
CA ASN A 153 -13.60 10.60 -35.29
C ASN A 153 -13.91 11.78 -34.36
N SER A 154 -15.12 12.31 -34.52
CA SER A 154 -15.55 13.56 -33.89
C SER A 154 -15.82 13.45 -32.39
N LYS A 155 -15.93 12.24 -31.84
CA LYS A 155 -16.25 12.03 -30.42
C LYS A 155 -15.03 11.87 -29.53
N ILE A 156 -13.92 11.33 -30.07
CA ILE A 156 -12.66 11.12 -29.34
C ILE A 156 -11.51 11.33 -30.32
N ARG A 157 -10.62 12.29 -30.04
CA ARG A 157 -9.47 12.62 -30.90
C ARG A 157 -8.20 12.01 -30.31
N PHE A 158 -7.58 11.09 -31.03
CA PHE A 158 -6.20 10.65 -30.77
C PHE A 158 -5.34 11.00 -31.99
N ASP A 159 -4.07 11.33 -31.79
CA ASP A 159 -3.20 11.78 -32.87
C ASP A 159 -2.53 10.63 -33.63
N THR A 160 -2.48 9.44 -32.99
CA THR A 160 -1.86 8.22 -33.52
C THR A 160 -2.59 6.95 -33.07
N VAL A 161 -2.41 5.85 -33.83
CA VAL A 161 -2.87 4.51 -33.40
C VAL A 161 -2.18 4.06 -32.10
N GLN A 162 -0.92 4.45 -31.84
CA GLN A 162 -0.25 4.12 -30.58
C GLN A 162 -0.98 4.74 -29.39
N GLU A 163 -1.30 6.02 -29.48
CA GLU A 163 -2.03 6.74 -28.43
C GLU A 163 -3.42 6.13 -28.19
N LEU A 164 -4.15 5.83 -29.26
CA LEU A 164 -5.43 5.13 -29.16
C LEU A 164 -5.28 3.75 -28.51
N SER A 165 -4.29 2.96 -28.92
CA SER A 165 -4.06 1.62 -28.33
C SER A 165 -3.73 1.71 -26.84
N LYS A 166 -2.91 2.69 -26.44
CA LYS A 166 -2.60 2.96 -25.03
C LYS A 166 -3.85 3.37 -24.26
N SER A 167 -4.65 4.27 -24.81
CA SER A 167 -5.86 4.77 -24.13
C SER A 167 -6.95 3.72 -24.04
N TYR A 168 -7.09 2.84 -25.04
CA TYR A 168 -8.20 1.88 -25.12
C TYR A 168 -7.84 0.51 -24.54
N LEU A 169 -6.66 -0.02 -24.87
CA LEU A 169 -6.14 -1.32 -24.43
C LEU A 169 -5.17 -1.23 -23.25
N GLY A 170 -4.86 -0.03 -22.74
CA GLY A 170 -3.84 0.16 -21.69
C GLY A 170 -2.40 -0.12 -22.14
N ARG A 171 -2.17 -0.47 -23.41
CA ARG A 171 -0.87 -0.90 -23.94
C ARG A 171 -0.57 -0.20 -25.27
N GLU A 172 0.66 0.29 -25.42
CA GLU A 172 1.12 0.84 -26.70
C GLU A 172 1.41 -0.29 -27.69
N ILE A 173 0.79 -0.23 -28.86
CA ILE A 173 0.99 -1.18 -29.96
C ILE A 173 1.45 -0.42 -31.20
N HIS A 174 2.65 -0.76 -31.67
CA HIS A 174 3.13 -0.23 -32.95
C HIS A 174 2.68 -1.15 -34.07
N VAL A 175 1.85 -0.61 -34.98
CA VAL A 175 1.28 -1.31 -36.15
C VAL A 175 2.37 -1.96 -37.03
N ARG A 176 3.60 -1.42 -37.01
CA ARG A 176 4.77 -1.95 -37.75
C ARG A 176 5.40 -3.20 -37.13
N SER A 177 5.03 -3.57 -35.90
CA SER A 177 5.83 -4.49 -35.06
C SER A 177 5.11 -5.78 -34.64
N ALA A 178 4.14 -6.23 -35.44
CA ALA A 178 3.30 -7.40 -35.23
C ALA A 178 2.09 -7.19 -34.29
N SER A 179 1.03 -7.98 -34.52
CA SER A 179 -0.15 -8.00 -33.65
C SER A 179 0.21 -8.61 -32.30
N ARG A 180 -0.46 -8.16 -31.24
CA ARG A 180 -0.19 -8.62 -29.87
C ARG A 180 -1.48 -9.00 -29.17
N ILE A 181 -1.45 -10.16 -28.53
CA ILE A 181 -2.51 -10.61 -27.63
C ILE A 181 -1.93 -10.62 -26.22
N TYR A 182 -2.50 -9.81 -25.35
CA TYR A 182 -2.18 -9.77 -23.93
C TYR A 182 -3.26 -10.54 -23.20
N ILE A 183 -2.88 -11.55 -22.42
CA ILE A 183 -3.78 -12.27 -21.51
C ILE A 183 -3.32 -11.96 -20.09
N GLU A 184 -4.23 -11.47 -19.25
CA GLU A 184 -3.96 -11.04 -17.88
C GLU A 184 -4.93 -11.73 -16.93
N ALA A 185 -4.38 -12.40 -15.93
CA ALA A 185 -5.12 -13.11 -14.91
C ALA A 185 -5.00 -12.36 -13.58
N LEU A 186 -6.03 -11.57 -13.25
CA LEU A 186 -6.02 -10.68 -12.07
C LEU A 186 -6.19 -11.46 -10.76
N SER A 187 -5.70 -10.91 -9.65
CA SER A 187 -6.03 -11.40 -8.31
C SER A 187 -6.69 -10.30 -7.51
N TRP A 188 -7.87 -10.58 -6.96
CA TRP A 188 -8.58 -9.71 -6.01
C TRP A 188 -8.07 -9.88 -4.57
N THR A 189 -6.98 -10.63 -4.40
CA THR A 189 -6.33 -10.74 -3.10
C THR A 189 -5.41 -9.54 -2.91
N GLN A 190 -5.65 -8.76 -1.88
CA GLN A 190 -4.92 -7.52 -1.62
C GLN A 190 -4.64 -7.34 -0.14
N ILE A 191 -3.38 -7.03 0.19
CA ILE A 191 -2.99 -6.61 1.53
C ILE A 191 -3.48 -5.17 1.75
N GLN A 192 -4.45 -5.01 2.64
CA GLN A 192 -5.03 -3.70 2.99
C GLN A 192 -4.17 -2.99 4.03
N GLN A 193 -3.68 -3.75 5.01
CA GLN A 193 -2.86 -3.22 6.08
C GLN A 193 -1.89 -4.28 6.57
N ALA A 194 -0.67 -3.86 6.86
CA ALA A 194 0.26 -4.69 7.60
C ALA A 194 1.10 -3.84 8.55
N LEU A 195 1.31 -4.36 9.76
CA LEU A 195 2.06 -3.72 10.83
C LEU A 195 3.02 -4.72 11.44
N PHE A 196 4.29 -4.36 11.58
CA PHE A 196 5.32 -5.18 12.21
C PHE A 196 5.86 -4.46 13.45
N THR A 197 5.76 -5.10 14.62
CA THR A 197 6.16 -4.50 15.91
C THR A 197 7.41 -5.13 16.53
N GLY A 198 8.16 -5.93 15.76
CA GLY A 198 9.25 -6.77 16.25
C GLY A 198 8.74 -8.09 16.84
N ASN A 199 7.86 -8.03 17.83
CA ASN A 199 7.28 -9.24 18.44
C ASN A 199 6.09 -9.83 17.65
N GLN A 200 5.37 -9.01 16.88
CA GLN A 200 4.13 -9.41 16.23
C GLN A 200 4.03 -8.84 14.81
N ILE A 201 3.29 -9.54 13.95
CA ILE A 201 2.75 -8.99 12.71
C ILE A 201 1.23 -8.94 12.83
N HIS A 202 0.66 -7.76 12.63
CA HIS A 202 -0.77 -7.58 12.38
C HIS A 202 -0.97 -7.42 10.88
N LEU A 203 -1.84 -8.24 10.30
CA LEU A 203 -2.08 -8.29 8.87
C LEU A 203 -3.58 -8.31 8.60
N THR A 204 -4.01 -7.41 7.73
CA THR A 204 -5.38 -7.38 7.18
C THR A 204 -5.28 -7.45 5.68
N PHE A 205 -5.99 -8.41 5.08
CA PHE A 205 -6.06 -8.56 3.64
C PHE A 205 -7.47 -8.97 3.22
N THR A 206 -7.81 -8.66 1.99
CA THR A 206 -9.05 -9.08 1.35
C THR A 206 -8.75 -10.21 0.37
N CYS A 207 -9.66 -11.17 0.25
CA CYS A 207 -9.61 -12.21 -0.78
C CYS A 207 -11.02 -12.76 -1.07
N PRO A 208 -11.23 -13.38 -2.23
CA PRO A 208 -12.41 -14.20 -2.50
C PRO A 208 -12.58 -15.32 -1.46
N GLU A 209 -13.81 -15.58 -1.03
CA GLU A 209 -14.12 -16.60 -0.01
C GLU A 209 -13.59 -17.99 -0.38
N THR A 210 -13.68 -18.36 -1.65
CA THR A 210 -13.21 -19.67 -2.15
C THR A 210 -11.69 -19.83 -2.07
N LEU A 211 -10.93 -18.73 -2.01
CA LEU A 211 -9.47 -18.74 -1.90
C LEU A 211 -8.98 -18.82 -0.46
N GLU A 212 -9.76 -18.36 0.53
CA GLU A 212 -9.36 -18.29 1.94
C GLU A 212 -8.69 -19.59 2.43
N PRO A 213 -9.24 -20.80 2.21
CA PRO A 213 -8.65 -22.04 2.73
C PRO A 213 -7.30 -22.40 2.11
N ARG A 214 -6.97 -21.79 0.97
CA ARG A 214 -5.79 -22.09 0.16
C ARG A 214 -4.69 -21.05 0.36
N ILE A 215 -4.99 -19.94 1.04
CA ILE A 215 -4.02 -18.87 1.24
C ILE A 215 -2.90 -19.32 2.19
N LYS A 216 -1.68 -19.15 1.70
CA LYS A 216 -0.42 -19.23 2.42
C LYS A 216 0.17 -17.82 2.55
N ILE A 217 0.61 -17.50 3.76
CA ILE A 217 1.25 -16.23 4.05
C ILE A 217 2.69 -16.49 4.47
N ARG A 218 3.62 -15.80 3.81
CA ARG A 218 5.06 -15.89 4.06
C ARG A 218 5.58 -14.52 4.50
N ALA A 219 6.51 -14.54 5.43
CA ALA A 219 7.17 -13.36 5.95
C ALA A 219 8.69 -13.55 5.78
N GLY A 220 9.29 -12.77 4.89
CA GLY A 220 10.75 -12.69 4.72
C GLY A 220 11.29 -11.57 5.59
N PHE A 221 12.06 -11.92 6.62
CA PHE A 221 12.60 -10.99 7.60
C PHE A 221 14.00 -10.56 7.22
N LEU A 222 14.24 -9.26 7.12
CA LEU A 222 15.57 -8.68 6.93
C LEU A 222 16.22 -8.50 8.30
N LEU A 223 17.26 -9.30 8.57
CA LEU A 223 18.03 -9.24 9.82
C LEU A 223 19.12 -8.16 9.75
N PRO A 224 19.63 -7.66 10.90
CA PRO A 224 20.62 -6.59 10.94
C PRO A 224 21.98 -6.89 10.27
N ASP A 225 22.26 -8.17 10.00
CA ASP A 225 23.44 -8.63 9.26
C ASP A 225 23.20 -8.73 7.74
N ASN A 226 22.07 -8.19 7.26
CA ASN A 226 21.55 -8.33 5.91
C ASN A 226 21.16 -9.76 5.50
N ASP A 227 21.05 -10.69 6.46
CA ASP A 227 20.48 -12.03 6.20
C ASP A 227 18.96 -11.93 6.01
N ILE A 228 18.40 -12.72 5.09
CA ILE A 228 16.96 -12.79 4.86
C ILE A 228 16.48 -14.19 5.22
N ARG A 229 15.63 -14.27 6.24
CA ARG A 229 15.05 -15.54 6.69
C ARG A 229 13.54 -15.56 6.51
N ILE A 230 13.04 -16.67 5.97
CA ILE A 230 11.62 -16.82 5.63
C ILE A 230 10.90 -17.61 6.72
N HIS A 231 9.73 -17.12 7.13
CA HIS A 231 8.82 -17.81 8.04
C HIS A 231 7.41 -17.87 7.45
N SER A 232 6.73 -19.01 7.58
CA SER A 232 5.33 -19.14 7.18
C SER A 232 4.40 -18.72 8.31
N LEU A 233 3.53 -17.75 8.05
CA LEU A 233 2.51 -17.29 8.97
C LEU A 233 1.27 -18.18 8.84
N ARG A 234 0.83 -18.79 9.95
CA ARG A 234 -0.35 -19.67 9.96
C ARG A 234 -1.63 -18.88 10.24
N LEU A 235 -2.63 -19.03 9.37
CA LEU A 235 -3.99 -18.47 9.52
C LEU A 235 -4.87 -19.27 10.49
N LYS A 236 -4.39 -19.61 11.68
CA LYS A 236 -5.25 -20.29 12.68
C LYS A 236 -6.19 -19.29 13.34
N ASN A 237 -7.50 -19.49 13.30
CA ASN A 237 -8.51 -18.62 13.92
C ASN A 237 -8.34 -17.13 13.54
N PRO A 238 -8.37 -16.76 12.25
CA PRO A 238 -8.41 -15.36 11.87
C PRO A 238 -9.76 -14.73 12.26
N ILE A 239 -9.78 -13.41 12.38
CA ILE A 239 -11.03 -12.65 12.44
C ILE A 239 -11.50 -12.50 10.98
N ARG A 240 -12.70 -13.00 10.69
CA ARG A 240 -13.30 -12.98 9.36
C ARG A 240 -14.46 -11.98 9.34
N LYS A 241 -14.45 -11.08 8.37
CA LYS A 241 -15.54 -10.15 8.10
C LYS A 241 -15.99 -10.30 6.67
N GLN A 242 -17.28 -10.56 6.47
CA GLN A 242 -17.86 -10.64 5.13
C GLN A 242 -17.90 -9.24 4.52
N LEU A 243 -17.46 -9.13 3.26
CA LEU A 243 -17.62 -7.93 2.44
C LEU A 243 -18.64 -8.22 1.30
N ASP A 244 -18.95 -7.20 0.51
CA ASP A 244 -19.78 -7.34 -0.69
C ASP A 244 -19.04 -8.17 -1.78
N ASN A 245 -19.79 -8.78 -2.70
CA ASN A 245 -19.28 -9.52 -3.88
C ASN A 245 -18.39 -10.75 -3.58
N ASP A 246 -18.82 -11.66 -2.71
CA ASP A 246 -18.12 -12.92 -2.37
C ASP A 246 -16.69 -12.74 -1.80
N LEU A 247 -16.38 -11.53 -1.33
CA LEU A 247 -15.12 -11.22 -0.68
C LEU A 247 -15.19 -11.37 0.83
N VAL A 248 -14.06 -11.76 1.40
CA VAL A 248 -13.84 -11.79 2.84
C VAL A 248 -12.63 -10.92 3.18
N GLU A 249 -12.77 -10.13 4.24
CA GLU A 249 -11.68 -9.45 4.91
C GLU A 249 -11.19 -10.35 6.05
N ILE A 250 -9.89 -10.63 6.03
CA ILE A 250 -9.22 -11.52 6.97
C ILE A 250 -8.23 -10.68 7.77
N GLU A 251 -8.44 -10.61 9.07
CA GLU A 251 -7.52 -10.00 10.01
C GLU A 251 -6.80 -11.08 10.83
N LYS A 252 -5.48 -10.98 10.89
CA LYS A 252 -4.63 -11.92 11.63
C LYS A 252 -3.49 -11.22 12.34
N THR A 253 -3.38 -11.50 13.64
CA THR A 253 -2.17 -11.22 14.42
C THR A 253 -1.37 -12.49 14.62
N VAL A 254 -0.06 -12.44 14.35
CA VAL A 254 0.86 -13.58 14.48
C VAL A 254 2.07 -13.19 15.32
N GLN A 255 2.39 -14.02 16.31
CA GLN A 255 3.62 -13.90 17.08
C GLN A 255 4.82 -14.30 16.24
N ILE A 256 5.88 -13.51 16.32
CA ILE A 256 7.09 -13.66 15.50
C ILE A 256 8.12 -14.49 16.27
N PRO A 257 8.82 -15.43 15.61
CA PRO A 257 9.82 -16.23 16.28
C PRO A 257 10.96 -15.35 16.83
N SER A 258 11.54 -15.75 17.96
CA SER A 258 12.54 -14.95 18.70
C SER A 258 13.72 -14.48 17.84
N TRP A 259 14.14 -15.30 16.86
CA TRP A 259 15.22 -14.95 15.94
C TRP A 259 14.87 -13.79 15.00
N ALA A 260 13.59 -13.56 14.70
CA ALA A 260 13.10 -12.51 13.80
C ALA A 260 12.71 -11.22 14.52
N GLN A 261 12.74 -11.19 15.85
CA GLN A 261 12.24 -10.02 16.59
C GLN A 261 13.07 -8.74 16.40
N LYS A 262 14.34 -8.91 16.03
CA LYS A 262 15.29 -7.83 15.75
C LYS A 262 15.36 -7.47 14.26
N SER A 263 14.43 -7.97 13.45
CA SER A 263 14.44 -7.67 12.01
C SER A 263 14.13 -6.20 11.78
N GLU A 264 14.81 -5.60 10.80
CA GLU A 264 14.62 -4.20 10.42
C GLU A 264 13.34 -4.02 9.61
N SER A 265 12.98 -5.03 8.83
CA SER A 265 11.76 -5.05 8.03
C SER A 265 11.31 -6.48 7.78
N VAL A 266 10.07 -6.61 7.33
CA VAL A 266 9.49 -7.87 6.87
C VAL A 266 8.79 -7.67 5.53
N ASN A 267 9.14 -8.50 4.55
CA ASN A 267 8.39 -8.63 3.32
C ASN A 267 7.30 -9.69 3.51
N ILE A 268 6.04 -9.26 3.53
CA ILE A 268 4.89 -10.16 3.64
C ILE A 268 4.42 -10.49 2.24
N THR A 269 4.31 -11.78 1.93
CA THR A 269 3.79 -12.29 0.66
C THR A 269 2.58 -13.18 0.93
N ILE A 270 1.47 -12.87 0.25
CA ILE A 270 0.27 -13.71 0.22
C ILE A 270 0.29 -14.52 -1.07
N SER A 271 -0.07 -15.80 -0.97
CA SER A 271 0.06 -16.76 -2.07
C SER A 271 -0.97 -17.88 -1.95
N VAL A 272 -1.39 -18.53 -3.04
CA VAL A 272 -2.16 -19.80 -2.96
C VAL A 272 -1.20 -20.99 -2.77
N GLU A 273 0.02 -20.85 -3.29
CA GLU A 273 1.09 -21.84 -3.21
C GLU A 273 2.43 -21.16 -3.07
N ASP A 274 3.45 -21.92 -2.67
CA ASP A 274 4.76 -21.39 -2.32
C ASP A 274 5.49 -20.66 -3.48
N ASP A 275 5.06 -20.92 -4.71
CA ASP A 275 5.57 -20.38 -5.97
C ASP A 275 4.61 -19.38 -6.65
N PHE A 276 3.46 -19.09 -6.04
CA PHE A 276 2.39 -18.28 -6.65
C PHE A 276 2.01 -17.07 -5.78
N PRO A 277 2.82 -16.00 -5.79
CA PRO A 277 2.54 -14.79 -5.05
C PRO A 277 1.34 -14.05 -5.68
N LEU A 278 0.32 -13.80 -4.86
CA LEU A 278 -0.85 -12.99 -5.21
C LEU A 278 -0.64 -11.52 -4.86
N ASP A 279 0.01 -11.23 -3.74
CA ASP A 279 0.36 -9.87 -3.34
C ASP A 279 1.58 -9.88 -2.42
N ASN A 280 2.31 -8.77 -2.38
CA ASN A 280 3.39 -8.55 -1.45
C ASN A 280 3.42 -7.11 -0.92
N ILE A 281 4.00 -6.94 0.27
CA ILE A 281 4.28 -5.63 0.83
C ILE A 281 5.51 -5.70 1.73
N LEU A 282 6.41 -4.73 1.58
CA LEU A 282 7.50 -4.53 2.51
C LEU A 282 7.00 -3.66 3.68
N VAL A 283 7.05 -4.22 4.88
CA VAL A 283 6.62 -3.57 6.12
C VAL A 283 7.86 -3.38 6.98
N PRO A 284 8.34 -2.13 7.15
CA PRO A 284 9.46 -1.91 8.03
C PRO A 284 9.02 -2.05 9.50
N ASN A 285 9.94 -2.44 10.37
CA ASN A 285 9.65 -2.60 11.78
C ASN A 285 9.25 -1.25 12.38
N ILE A 286 8.12 -1.20 13.08
CA ILE A 286 7.65 0.03 13.72
C ILE A 286 8.66 0.54 14.74
N GLY A 287 9.47 -0.33 15.35
CA GLY A 287 10.57 0.07 16.23
C GLY A 287 11.66 0.86 15.51
N GLU A 288 11.85 0.59 14.21
CA GLU A 288 12.81 1.28 13.35
C GLU A 288 12.20 2.51 12.66
N LEU A 289 10.92 2.47 12.27
CA LEU A 289 10.20 3.59 11.61
C LEU A 289 9.62 4.63 12.55
N ASN A 290 9.04 4.18 13.66
CA ASN A 290 8.40 5.00 14.68
C ASN A 290 8.83 4.52 16.07
N PRO A 291 10.10 4.79 16.41
CA PRO A 291 10.72 4.42 17.67
C PRO A 291 9.91 4.90 18.86
N THR A 292 9.27 6.07 18.72
CA THR A 292 8.34 6.68 19.66
C THR A 292 7.14 5.79 19.95
N LEU A 293 6.45 5.28 18.94
CA LEU A 293 5.30 4.38 19.11
C LEU A 293 5.72 3.00 19.64
N HIS A 294 6.90 2.50 19.28
CA HIS A 294 7.46 1.27 19.84
C HIS A 294 7.81 1.43 21.32
N LEU A 295 8.45 2.54 21.69
CA LEU A 295 8.73 2.90 23.08
C LEU A 295 7.43 3.04 23.88
N MET A 296 6.41 3.68 23.30
CA MET A 296 5.07 3.83 23.87
C MET A 296 4.35 2.50 24.12
N LYS A 297 4.50 1.53 23.21
CA LYS A 297 3.94 0.17 23.37
C LYS A 297 4.77 -0.72 24.30
N SER A 298 6.08 -0.48 24.42
CA SER A 298 6.94 -1.19 25.37
C SER A 298 6.67 -0.84 26.83
N PHE A 299 5.99 0.30 27.08
CA PHE A 299 5.49 0.67 28.42
C PHE A 299 4.45 -0.31 28.99
N ASP A 300 3.76 -1.07 28.13
CA ASP A 300 2.70 -2.02 28.53
C ASP A 300 3.27 -3.34 29.11
N THR A 301 4.56 -3.63 28.88
CA THR A 301 5.18 -4.96 29.15
C THR A 301 6.32 -5.00 30.19
N ALA A 302 6.72 -3.85 30.77
CA ALA A 302 7.70 -3.69 31.88
C ALA A 302 9.21 -3.95 31.63
N GLU A 303 10.04 -3.27 32.47
CA GLU A 303 11.52 -3.25 32.63
C GLU A 303 12.38 -2.61 31.52
N LEU A 304 12.33 -1.28 31.38
CA LEU A 304 13.34 -0.52 30.65
C LEU A 304 14.52 -0.17 31.56
N SER A 305 15.62 -0.94 31.44
CA SER A 305 16.91 -0.56 32.03
C SER A 305 17.56 0.57 31.21
N GLY A 306 18.12 1.58 31.89
CA GLY A 306 18.66 2.82 31.31
C GLY A 306 19.84 2.70 30.33
N ARG A 307 20.20 1.50 29.87
CA ARG A 307 21.30 1.28 28.91
C ARG A 307 20.87 1.41 27.44
N THR A 308 19.59 1.18 27.12
CA THR A 308 19.09 1.21 25.73
C THR A 308 19.01 2.63 25.17
N PHE A 309 18.84 3.65 26.03
CA PHE A 309 18.69 5.05 25.64
C PHE A 309 19.98 5.73 25.13
N ASN A 310 21.14 5.38 25.68
CA ASN A 310 22.41 6.04 25.34
C ASN A 310 22.93 5.75 23.92
N LYS A 311 22.40 4.71 23.24
CA LYS A 311 22.78 4.39 21.85
C LYS A 311 22.02 5.23 20.82
N TRP A 312 20.80 5.66 21.13
CA TRP A 312 19.90 6.34 20.21
C TRP A 312 20.17 7.85 20.07
N ILE A 313 20.70 8.49 21.12
CA ILE A 313 21.10 9.91 21.10
C ILE A 313 22.36 10.15 20.24
N ARG A 314 23.12 9.10 19.91
CA ARG A 314 24.42 9.20 19.19
C ARG A 314 24.37 8.87 17.70
N SER A 315 23.29 8.28 17.19
CA SER A 315 23.16 8.03 15.75
C SER A 315 22.58 9.28 15.07
N GLU A 316 23.44 10.29 14.88
CA GLU A 316 23.26 11.30 13.85
C GLU A 316 23.25 10.61 12.47
N ASP A 317 22.06 10.18 12.02
CA ASP A 317 21.77 10.04 10.58
C ASP A 317 20.25 9.98 10.33
N THR A 318 19.50 10.90 10.95
CA THR A 318 18.10 11.14 10.56
C THR A 318 18.05 11.99 9.30
N SER A 319 18.36 11.37 8.16
CA SER A 319 18.05 11.89 6.82
C SER A 319 16.54 11.92 6.50
N VAL A 320 15.67 11.74 7.50
CA VAL A 320 14.24 12.05 7.43
C VAL A 320 14.04 13.49 7.89
N GLY A 321 14.34 14.42 6.97
CA GLY A 321 14.32 15.85 7.23
C GLY A 321 12.94 16.37 7.63
N ARG A 322 12.78 16.69 8.92
CA ARG A 322 12.00 17.85 9.36
C ARG A 322 12.96 18.92 9.89
N LYS A 323 12.70 20.17 9.53
CA LYS A 323 13.08 21.29 10.38
C LYS A 323 12.18 21.20 11.62
N LEU A 324 12.66 20.58 12.70
CA LEU A 324 12.06 20.79 14.03
C LEU A 324 11.97 22.30 14.26
N ASP A 325 10.85 22.80 14.78
CA ASP A 325 10.83 24.19 15.21
C ASP A 325 11.86 24.34 16.35
N ARG A 326 12.68 25.39 16.30
CA ARG A 326 13.80 25.58 17.25
C ARG A 326 13.30 25.58 18.71
N PHE A 327 12.04 25.95 18.90
CA PHE A 327 11.38 25.96 20.20
C PHE A 327 11.09 24.54 20.73
N GLU A 328 10.52 23.65 19.91
CA GLU A 328 10.24 22.24 20.30
C GLU A 328 11.53 21.50 20.68
N TYR A 329 12.60 21.76 19.93
CA TYR A 329 13.92 21.22 20.23
C TYR A 329 14.47 21.74 21.57
N ALA A 330 14.36 23.05 21.83
CA ALA A 330 14.79 23.65 23.10
C ALA A 330 14.03 23.07 24.30
N ILE A 331 12.71 22.90 24.18
CA ILE A 331 11.88 22.26 25.21
C ILE A 331 12.29 20.80 25.42
N SER A 332 12.60 20.07 24.35
CA SER A 332 13.08 18.70 24.46
C SER A 332 14.39 18.60 25.25
N VAL A 333 15.36 19.48 24.96
CA VAL A 333 16.65 19.54 25.68
C VAL A 333 16.45 19.92 27.15
N LEU A 334 15.52 20.84 27.44
CA LEU A 334 15.17 21.22 28.81
C LEU A 334 14.64 20.01 29.60
N PHE A 335 13.67 19.28 29.08
CA PHE A 335 13.10 18.12 29.79
C PHE A 335 14.11 16.96 29.92
N ILE A 336 15.01 16.76 28.96
CA ILE A 336 16.14 15.83 29.10
C ILE A 336 17.03 16.25 30.29
N SER A 337 17.35 17.55 30.38
CA SER A 337 18.20 18.09 31.44
C SER A 337 17.56 17.99 32.83
N LEU A 338 16.23 18.01 32.87
CA LEU A 338 15.42 17.76 34.06
C LEU A 338 15.26 16.28 34.41
N GLY A 339 15.97 15.38 33.71
CA GLY A 339 15.99 13.95 33.99
C GLY A 339 14.81 13.15 33.43
N PHE A 340 13.99 13.76 32.56
CA PHE A 340 12.94 13.03 31.85
C PHE A 340 13.51 12.26 30.66
N VAL A 341 12.86 11.16 30.35
CA VAL A 341 13.07 10.44 29.10
C VAL A 341 12.24 11.13 28.02
N VAL A 342 12.88 11.84 27.10
CA VAL A 342 12.18 12.61 26.06
C VAL A 342 12.09 11.86 24.74
N VAL A 343 10.93 11.94 24.10
CA VAL A 343 10.58 11.26 22.87
C VAL A 343 9.91 12.24 21.92
N LEU A 344 10.41 12.32 20.68
CA LEU A 344 9.86 13.18 19.64
C LEU A 344 8.86 12.38 18.77
N PRO A 345 7.57 12.75 18.70
CA PRO A 345 6.63 12.11 17.81
C PRO A 345 7.04 12.36 16.35
N GLY A 346 7.32 11.27 15.61
CA GLY A 346 7.72 11.35 14.21
C GLY A 346 6.65 11.94 13.26
N PRO A 347 6.91 12.00 11.94
CA PRO A 347 6.08 12.72 10.95
C PRO A 347 4.67 12.17 10.73
N LEU A 348 4.27 11.08 11.41
CA LEU A 348 3.01 10.35 11.17
C LEU A 348 1.91 10.65 12.20
N GLY A 349 1.55 11.92 12.36
CA GLY A 349 0.13 12.29 12.51
C GLY A 349 -0.55 12.11 13.87
N LEU A 350 0.09 12.45 14.99
CA LEU A 350 -0.66 12.80 16.20
C LEU A 350 -0.74 14.32 16.30
N GLU A 351 -1.73 14.94 15.64
CA GLU A 351 -2.03 16.36 15.88
C GLU A 351 -2.19 16.62 17.39
N GLY A 352 -1.55 17.68 17.88
CA GLY A 352 -1.57 18.05 19.30
C GLY A 352 -0.51 17.36 20.17
N ILE A 353 0.57 16.82 19.58
CA ILE A 353 1.77 16.40 20.32
C ILE A 353 3.03 16.87 19.58
N ASP A 354 3.84 17.68 20.25
CA ASP A 354 5.15 18.13 19.77
C ASP A 354 6.29 17.37 20.48
N VAL A 355 6.15 17.05 21.78
CA VAL A 355 7.15 16.32 22.59
C VAL A 355 6.45 15.39 23.59
N ILE A 356 7.06 14.26 23.94
CA ILE A 356 6.61 13.42 25.07
C ILE A 356 7.76 13.30 26.07
N ALA A 357 7.54 13.66 27.33
CA ALA A 357 8.52 13.51 28.41
C ALA A 357 8.02 12.47 29.43
N TYR A 358 8.82 11.45 29.70
CA TYR A 358 8.39 10.23 30.39
C TYR A 358 9.20 9.95 31.66
N LEU A 359 8.50 9.45 32.68
CA LEU A 359 9.05 8.93 33.94
C LEU A 359 8.76 7.43 34.08
N PRO A 360 9.77 6.56 33.84
CA PRO A 360 9.60 5.11 33.81
C PRO A 360 9.09 4.46 35.09
N ASP A 361 9.56 4.96 36.22
CA ASP A 361 9.25 4.46 37.56
C ASP A 361 7.81 4.76 38.01
N LYS A 362 7.24 5.88 37.57
CA LYS A 362 5.86 6.28 37.90
C LYS A 362 4.82 5.91 36.85
N ARG A 363 5.23 5.31 35.73
CA ARG A 363 4.37 5.07 34.56
C ARG A 363 3.60 6.34 34.18
N MET A 364 4.28 7.48 34.19
CA MET A 364 3.71 8.78 33.90
C MET A 364 4.35 9.38 32.65
N ALA A 365 3.53 9.89 31.76
CA ALA A 365 3.96 10.55 30.53
C ALA A 365 3.35 11.95 30.43
N LEU A 366 4.22 12.93 30.23
CA LEU A 366 3.86 14.29 29.89
C LEU A 366 3.75 14.41 28.38
N VAL A 367 2.60 14.86 27.89
CA VAL A 367 2.31 15.10 26.47
C VAL A 367 2.44 16.59 26.23
N LEU A 368 3.52 17.03 25.62
CA LEU A 368 3.83 18.45 25.44
C LEU A 368 3.40 18.92 24.06
N GLU A 369 2.68 20.05 24.02
CA GLU A 369 2.38 20.79 22.80
C GLU A 369 2.96 22.20 22.93
N CYS A 370 3.88 22.57 22.03
CA CYS A 370 4.67 23.79 22.09
C CYS A 370 4.11 24.88 21.17
N SER A 371 4.26 26.14 21.58
CA SER A 371 3.88 27.31 20.79
C SER A 371 4.78 28.49 21.10
N SER A 372 5.19 29.25 20.09
CA SER A 372 5.85 30.55 20.29
C SER A 372 4.86 31.71 20.51
N GLY A 373 3.56 31.42 20.60
CA GLY A 373 2.47 32.41 20.74
C GLY A 373 1.36 32.00 21.72
N LYS A 374 0.09 32.35 21.45
CA LYS A 374 -1.03 32.07 22.37
C LYS A 374 -1.20 30.57 22.65
N VAL A 375 -1.40 30.22 23.92
CA VAL A 375 -1.42 28.82 24.39
C VAL A 375 -2.78 28.13 24.20
N ALA A 376 -3.88 28.87 24.17
CA ALA A 376 -5.25 28.33 24.14
C ALA A 376 -5.52 27.31 23.01
N LYS A 377 -5.03 27.55 21.79
CA LYS A 377 -5.25 26.63 20.65
C LYS A 377 -4.44 25.33 20.80
N LYS A 378 -3.24 25.41 21.39
CA LYS A 378 -2.38 24.25 21.64
C LYS A 378 -2.88 23.41 22.82
N ALA A 379 -3.35 24.05 23.88
CA ALA A 379 -3.99 23.39 25.03
C ALA A 379 -5.13 22.44 24.61
N ALA A 380 -6.02 22.88 23.71
CA ALA A 380 -7.08 22.04 23.19
C ALA A 380 -6.57 20.85 22.35
N GLY A 381 -5.50 21.05 21.58
CA GLY A 381 -4.82 19.97 20.83
C GLY A 381 -4.21 18.93 21.76
N CYS A 382 -3.46 19.41 22.75
CA CYS A 382 -2.81 18.61 23.78
C CYS A 382 -3.82 17.76 24.57
N LEU A 383 -4.94 18.35 25.04
CA LEU A 383 -5.96 17.60 25.78
C LEU A 383 -6.62 16.49 24.93
N ARG A 384 -6.86 16.75 23.63
CA ARG A 384 -7.36 15.72 22.71
C ARG A 384 -6.35 14.58 22.55
N ALA A 385 -5.07 14.91 22.47
CA ALA A 385 -4.01 13.93 22.39
C ALA A 385 -3.91 13.08 23.66
N VAL A 386 -3.93 13.69 24.85
CA VAL A 386 -3.97 13.00 26.15
C VAL A 386 -5.14 12.02 26.20
N LYS A 387 -6.37 12.47 25.92
CA LYS A 387 -7.56 11.60 25.93
C LYS A 387 -7.45 10.43 24.97
N ARG A 388 -6.86 10.63 23.79
CA ARG A 388 -6.61 9.57 22.80
C ARG A 388 -5.57 8.57 23.31
N LEU A 389 -4.48 9.06 23.92
CA LEU A 389 -3.41 8.23 24.45
C LEU A 389 -3.86 7.41 25.67
N THR A 390 -4.56 8.03 26.62
CA THR A 390 -5.13 7.35 27.78
C THR A 390 -6.08 6.21 27.38
N LYS A 391 -6.83 6.38 26.28
CA LYS A 391 -7.68 5.31 25.73
C LYS A 391 -6.89 4.20 25.04
N SER A 392 -5.73 4.53 24.47
CA SER A 392 -4.95 3.61 23.62
C SER A 392 -3.88 2.85 24.40
N ILE A 393 -3.45 3.37 25.55
CA ILE A 393 -2.36 2.84 26.36
C ILE A 393 -2.84 2.73 27.81
N SER A 394 -3.24 1.52 28.20
CA SER A 394 -3.66 1.23 29.57
C SER A 394 -2.48 1.27 30.55
N GLY A 395 -2.72 1.73 31.77
CA GLY A 395 -1.72 1.64 32.85
C GLY A 395 -0.60 2.68 32.81
N THR A 396 -0.66 3.65 31.90
CA THR A 396 0.19 4.85 31.90
C THR A 396 -0.68 6.08 32.17
N HIS A 397 -0.29 6.92 33.14
CA HIS A 397 -0.97 8.18 33.41
C HIS A 397 -0.43 9.27 32.48
N PHE A 398 -1.30 9.84 31.65
CA PHE A 398 -0.94 10.91 30.72
C PHE A 398 -1.40 12.27 31.23
N ILE A 399 -0.50 13.24 31.24
CA ILE A 399 -0.81 14.63 31.57
C ILE A 399 -0.40 15.51 30.40
N GLY A 400 -1.31 16.36 29.95
CA GLY A 400 -1.05 17.34 28.91
C GLY A 400 -0.27 18.51 29.46
N ILE A 401 0.71 18.99 28.71
CA ILE A 401 1.49 20.17 29.04
C ILE A 401 1.49 21.10 27.83
N ALA A 402 0.76 22.20 27.92
CA ALA A 402 0.76 23.22 26.89
C ALA A 402 1.89 24.22 27.16
N VAL A 403 2.96 24.17 26.36
CA VAL A 403 4.17 24.99 26.54
C VAL A 403 4.12 26.19 25.62
N THR A 404 4.38 27.39 26.16
CA THR A 404 4.49 28.62 25.38
C THR A 404 5.66 29.50 25.78
N SER A 405 6.30 30.17 24.82
CA SER A 405 7.27 31.23 25.08
C SER A 405 6.62 32.57 25.45
N GLY A 406 5.30 32.69 25.37
CA GLY A 406 4.54 33.87 25.80
C GLY A 406 4.26 33.86 27.31
N ILE A 407 3.66 34.94 27.83
CA ILE A 407 3.10 34.99 29.18
C ILE A 407 1.60 34.71 29.09
N ALA A 408 1.11 33.66 29.76
CA ALA A 408 -0.32 33.39 29.88
C ALA A 408 -0.89 34.22 31.04
N SER A 409 -2.03 34.89 30.83
CA SER A 409 -2.68 35.63 31.91
C SER A 409 -3.20 34.66 32.98
N ASN A 410 -3.32 35.10 34.25
CA ASN A 410 -3.85 34.25 35.31
C ASN A 410 -5.27 33.74 34.98
N ILE A 411 -6.10 34.57 34.33
CA ILE A 411 -7.44 34.17 33.87
C ILE A 411 -7.35 33.06 32.81
N GLU A 412 -6.45 33.19 31.85
CA GLU A 412 -6.22 32.18 30.81
C GLU A 412 -5.70 30.86 31.40
N ARG A 413 -4.81 30.91 32.40
CA ARG A 413 -4.33 29.72 33.12
C ARG A 413 -5.46 29.03 33.88
N THR A 414 -6.23 29.76 34.69
CA THR A 414 -7.35 29.18 35.44
C THR A 414 -8.43 28.58 34.52
N GLN A 415 -8.58 29.07 33.29
CA GLN A 415 -9.51 28.51 32.31
C GLN A 415 -9.00 27.26 31.60
N LEU A 416 -7.68 27.12 31.43
CA LEU A 416 -7.07 26.03 30.67
C LEU A 416 -6.54 24.89 31.55
N GLU A 417 -6.01 25.21 32.73
CA GLU A 417 -5.43 24.22 33.63
C GLU A 417 -6.50 23.32 34.24
N THR A 418 -6.28 22.02 34.17
CA THR A 418 -7.12 20.97 34.75
C THR A 418 -6.21 19.89 35.36
N ASP A 419 -6.79 18.86 35.97
CA ASP A 419 -6.02 17.72 36.48
C ASP A 419 -5.25 17.00 35.35
N GLU A 420 -5.76 17.05 34.12
CA GLU A 420 -5.17 16.39 32.94
C GLU A 420 -4.35 17.34 32.05
N LEU A 421 -4.28 18.64 32.38
CA LEU A 421 -3.64 19.64 31.53
C LEU A 421 -3.01 20.76 32.37
N LYS A 422 -1.71 21.00 32.21
CA LYS A 422 -1.01 22.15 32.79
C LYS A 422 -0.51 23.09 31.70
N VAL A 423 -0.38 24.37 32.04
CA VAL A 423 0.20 25.39 31.16
C VAL A 423 1.59 25.74 31.69
N ILE A 424 2.57 25.71 30.80
CA ILE A 424 3.94 26.18 31.07
C ILE A 424 4.17 27.40 30.18
N ASP A 425 4.28 28.57 30.80
CA ASP A 425 4.56 29.83 30.11
C ASP A 425 6.01 30.28 30.35
N SER A 426 6.41 31.42 29.78
CA SER A 426 7.78 31.95 29.93
C SER A 426 8.29 32.03 31.38
N ARG A 427 7.43 32.32 32.37
CA ARG A 427 7.84 32.40 33.79
C ARG A 427 8.16 31.02 34.37
N ASP A 428 7.38 30.03 33.95
CA ASP A 428 7.61 28.64 34.33
C ASP A 428 8.87 28.12 33.64
N LEU A 429 9.09 28.47 32.37
CA LEU A 429 10.30 28.08 31.63
C LEU A 429 11.58 28.62 32.29
N ASP A 430 11.58 29.87 32.76
CA ASP A 430 12.73 30.42 33.50
C ASP A 430 13.00 29.63 34.78
N SER A 431 11.94 29.24 35.50
CA SER A 431 12.03 28.43 36.71
C SER A 431 12.54 27.01 36.41
N LEU A 432 12.05 26.40 35.33
CA LEU A 432 12.49 25.08 34.87
C LEU A 432 13.94 25.09 34.39
N LEU A 433 14.40 26.17 33.76
CA LEU A 433 15.80 26.34 33.37
C LEU A 433 16.71 26.39 34.61
N ALA A 434 16.33 27.14 35.65
CA ALA A 434 17.06 27.17 36.91
C ALA A 434 17.12 25.77 37.57
N LEU A 435 16.00 25.04 37.59
CA LEU A 435 15.96 23.65 38.09
C LEU A 435 16.86 22.69 37.29
N ALA A 436 16.95 22.89 35.97
CA ALA A 436 17.82 22.11 35.10
C ALA A 436 19.31 22.39 35.36
N GLU A 437 19.68 23.66 35.59
CA GLU A 437 21.04 24.06 35.96
C GLU A 437 21.48 23.45 37.30
N GLU A 438 20.55 23.39 38.26
CA GLU A 438 20.74 22.74 39.56
C GLU A 438 20.72 21.21 39.51
N LYS A 439 20.45 20.62 38.34
CA LYS A 439 20.32 19.16 38.12
C LYS A 439 19.30 18.51 39.05
N GLN A 440 18.18 19.20 39.30
CA GLN A 440 17.12 18.70 40.16
C GLN A 440 16.47 17.45 39.55
N ASN A 441 16.01 16.55 40.42
CA ASN A 441 15.32 15.33 40.01
C ASN A 441 13.95 15.68 39.37
N PRO A 442 13.51 14.96 38.32
CA PRO A 442 12.21 15.18 37.67
C PRO A 442 11.00 15.18 38.62
N TYR A 443 11.08 14.53 39.78
CA TYR A 443 10.04 14.59 40.81
C TYR A 443 9.84 15.99 41.41
N HIS A 444 10.93 16.70 41.68
CA HIS A 444 10.87 18.07 42.17
C HIS A 444 10.23 19.00 41.13
N VAL A 445 10.47 18.70 39.84
CA VAL A 445 9.85 19.39 38.72
C VAL A 445 8.35 19.17 38.71
N LEU A 446 7.89 17.92 38.83
CA LEU A 446 6.45 17.63 38.89
C LEU A 446 5.75 18.35 40.06
N THR A 447 6.36 18.35 41.25
CA THR A 447 5.84 19.11 42.40
C THR A 447 5.78 20.60 42.11
N SER A 448 6.82 21.18 41.48
CA SER A 448 6.84 22.59 41.11
C SER A 448 5.78 22.97 40.07
N LEU A 449 5.35 22.01 39.25
CA LEU A 449 4.27 22.16 38.27
C LEU A 449 2.88 21.85 38.85
N GLY A 450 2.79 21.54 40.15
CA GLY A 450 1.53 21.16 40.81
C GLY A 450 0.91 19.90 40.20
N ILE A 451 1.76 18.92 39.87
CA ILE A 451 1.38 17.60 39.37
C ILE A 451 1.60 16.58 40.49
N ASP A 452 0.53 15.87 40.87
CA ASP A 452 0.59 14.77 41.83
C ASP A 452 0.98 13.45 41.11
N TYR A 453 1.88 12.65 41.69
CA TYR A 453 2.49 11.48 41.02
C TYR A 453 2.84 10.30 41.93
#